data_AF-A0A974QCM3-F1
#
_entry.id   AF-A0A974QCM3-F1
#
_cell.length_a   1.000
_cell.length_b   1.000
_cell.length_c   1.000
_cell.angle_alpha   90.00
_cell.angle_beta   90.00
_cell.angle_gamma   90.00
#
_symmetry.space_group_name_H-M   'P 1'
#
loop_
_entity.id
_entity.type
_entity.pdbx_description
1 polymer ?
#
loop_
_entity_poly.entity_id
_entity_poly.type
_entity_poly.pdbx_seq_one_letter_code
_entity_poly.pdbx_strand_id
1 'polypeptide(L)'
;MIVYVMRYMLMSYENYISETNIRKCQFYVRYMESRRRSGISIRYEFDWDSESGNTSEICRWINTELDDCFQGHERDIDAFVREMESACKDELLPLTDFEWVKDKRICLWVWHNEIGYRNRRNETFPGHSGRFDALIKYFDKLNCSGVRKKEILDELRGDWQRNGNTPDPFANENAEIINYLWCYSIKLHDNITRYFSPISDEDRKICLTGFYDCILNTPEKKELFLKKIKSALSSHKHREKAGKGNINKRFLLSLENDNKLNDMISSENMKRDDFMNRLIAEEHERRKVRKDSLK
;
A
#
# COMPACT_ATOMS: atom_id res chain seq x y z
N MET A 1 -24.50 62.18 27.31
CA MET A 1 -23.52 61.09 27.33
C MET A 1 -24.29 59.81 27.63
N ILE A 2 -24.81 59.16 26.59
CA ILE A 2 -25.67 57.98 26.71
C ILE A 2 -24.76 56.76 26.57
N VAL A 3 -24.66 56.00 27.66
CA VAL A 3 -23.91 54.75 27.74
C VAL A 3 -24.64 53.72 26.89
N TYR A 4 -24.03 53.34 25.76
CA TYR A 4 -24.40 52.16 25.00
C TYR A 4 -24.06 50.92 25.83
N VAL A 5 -25.02 50.42 26.60
CA VAL A 5 -24.89 49.14 27.28
C VAL A 5 -25.03 48.03 26.24
N MET A 6 -23.90 47.39 25.96
CA MET A 6 -23.75 46.09 25.30
C MET A 6 -24.88 45.13 25.71
N ARG A 7 -25.80 44.88 24.79
CA ARG A 7 -26.76 43.78 24.87
C ARG A 7 -26.16 42.56 24.18
N TYR A 8 -25.11 41.98 24.78
CA TYR A 8 -24.77 40.59 24.48
C TYR A 8 -25.89 39.75 25.10
N MET A 9 -26.85 39.36 24.26
CA MET A 9 -27.75 38.27 24.60
C MET A 9 -26.88 37.04 24.82
N LEU A 10 -26.81 36.59 26.06
CA LEU A 10 -26.57 35.20 26.40
C LEU A 10 -27.68 34.38 25.73
N MET A 11 -27.46 33.95 24.48
CA MET A 11 -28.22 32.87 23.88
C MET A 11 -27.80 31.59 24.62
N SER A 12 -28.76 30.90 25.22
CA SER A 12 -28.55 29.57 25.75
C SER A 12 -28.22 28.66 24.56
N TYR A 13 -26.95 28.31 24.38
CA TYR A 13 -26.52 27.31 23.42
C TYR A 13 -27.00 25.93 23.90
N GLU A 14 -28.27 25.60 23.67
CA GLU A 14 -28.60 24.20 23.49
C GLU A 14 -28.01 23.78 22.14
N ASN A 15 -26.98 22.95 22.19
CA ASN A 15 -26.37 22.43 20.97
C ASN A 15 -27.37 21.48 20.30
N TYR A 16 -27.84 21.83 19.09
CA TYR A 16 -28.73 20.96 18.29
C TYR A 16 -28.06 19.63 17.93
N ILE A 17 -26.74 19.66 17.73
CA ILE A 17 -25.93 18.48 17.44
C ILE A 17 -24.80 18.34 18.45
N SER A 18 -24.70 17.13 19.02
CA SER A 18 -23.60 16.67 19.86
C SER A 18 -23.21 15.24 19.46
N GLU A 19 -22.49 15.11 18.34
CA GLU A 19 -22.05 13.82 17.80
C GLU A 19 -20.56 13.57 18.08
N THR A 20 -20.24 12.33 18.43
CA THR A 20 -18.88 11.89 18.81
C THR A 20 -18.24 11.02 17.73
N ASN A 21 -19.04 10.51 16.80
CA ASN A 21 -18.54 9.77 15.66
C ASN A 21 -18.03 10.73 14.57
N ILE A 22 -16.71 10.78 14.42
CA ILE A 22 -16.04 11.66 13.46
C ILE A 22 -16.55 11.50 12.02
N ARG A 23 -16.92 10.28 11.58
CA ARG A 23 -17.41 10.04 10.21
C ARG A 23 -18.78 10.68 10.00
N LYS A 24 -19.65 10.63 11.01
CA LYS A 24 -20.95 11.31 10.97
C LYS A 24 -20.79 12.83 11.00
N CYS A 25 -19.95 13.35 11.89
CA CYS A 25 -19.66 14.79 11.94
C CYS A 25 -19.17 15.29 10.57
N GLN A 26 -18.21 14.60 9.96
CA GLN A 26 -17.73 14.93 8.61
C GLN A 26 -18.81 14.77 7.54
N PHE A 27 -19.71 13.80 7.67
CA PHE A 27 -20.86 13.68 6.77
C PHE A 27 -21.78 14.90 6.86
N TYR A 28 -22.12 15.34 8.08
CA TYR A 28 -22.98 16.51 8.30
C TYR A 28 -22.41 17.78 7.66
N VAL A 29 -21.11 18.04 7.81
CA VAL A 29 -20.46 19.18 7.15
C VAL A 29 -20.63 19.10 5.62
N ARG A 30 -20.29 17.95 5.00
CA ARG A 30 -20.45 17.79 3.53
C ARG A 30 -21.90 17.92 3.08
N TYR A 31 -22.84 17.46 3.91
CA TYR A 31 -24.27 17.60 3.63
C TYR A 31 -24.66 19.07 3.58
N MET A 32 -24.29 19.85 4.59
CA MET A 32 -24.57 21.29 4.69
C MET A 32 -23.89 22.10 3.58
N GLU A 33 -22.61 21.84 3.28
CA GLU A 33 -21.84 22.49 2.20
C GLU A 33 -22.45 22.25 0.82
N SER A 34 -23.13 21.12 0.62
CA SER A 34 -23.76 20.78 -0.66
C SER A 34 -25.10 21.50 -0.80
N ARG A 35 -25.08 22.72 -1.33
CA ARG A 35 -26.30 23.54 -1.57
C ARG A 35 -27.40 22.81 -2.35
N ARG A 36 -27.05 21.87 -3.23
CA ARG A 36 -28.02 21.02 -3.95
C ARG A 36 -28.73 20.01 -3.05
N ARG A 37 -28.07 19.55 -1.99
CA ARG A 37 -28.60 18.57 -1.02
C ARG A 37 -29.30 19.27 0.14
N SER A 38 -28.64 20.25 0.75
CA SER A 38 -29.11 20.90 1.97
C SER A 38 -30.15 22.00 1.71
N GLY A 39 -30.14 22.64 0.53
CA GLY A 39 -31.02 23.78 0.25
C GLY A 39 -30.68 25.06 1.04
N ILE A 40 -29.71 25.00 1.96
CA ILE A 40 -29.23 26.15 2.74
C ILE A 40 -28.03 26.82 2.07
N SER A 41 -27.72 28.04 2.50
CA SER A 41 -26.50 28.74 2.12
C SER A 41 -25.66 28.95 3.36
N ILE A 42 -24.56 28.19 3.46
CA ILE A 42 -23.59 28.37 4.53
C ILE A 42 -22.89 29.73 4.40
N ARG A 43 -22.49 30.30 5.54
CA ARG A 43 -21.86 31.61 5.62
C ARG A 43 -20.34 31.50 5.62
N TYR A 44 -19.80 30.50 6.32
CA TYR A 44 -18.36 30.24 6.41
C TYR A 44 -18.04 28.82 5.94
N GLU A 45 -17.07 28.67 5.03
CA GLU A 45 -16.57 27.35 4.63
C GLU A 45 -15.91 26.66 5.82
N PHE A 46 -16.07 25.33 5.91
CA PHE A 46 -15.45 24.56 6.98
C PHE A 46 -13.95 24.36 6.70
N ASP A 47 -13.10 24.58 7.71
CA ASP A 47 -11.66 24.33 7.58
C ASP A 47 -11.36 22.83 7.68
N TRP A 48 -11.39 22.18 6.51
CA TRP A 48 -11.10 20.75 6.39
C TRP A 48 -9.66 20.38 6.76
N ASP A 49 -8.71 21.31 6.69
CA ASP A 49 -7.29 21.01 6.93
C ASP A 49 -6.95 21.02 8.42
N SER A 50 -7.57 21.92 9.19
CA SER A 50 -7.27 22.07 10.62
C SER A 50 -8.34 21.48 11.56
N GLU A 51 -9.62 21.46 11.17
CA GLU A 51 -10.72 21.14 12.08
C GLU A 51 -11.37 19.77 11.80
N SER A 52 -11.11 19.15 10.63
CA SER A 52 -11.81 17.92 10.22
C SER A 52 -11.56 16.68 11.09
N GLY A 53 -10.58 16.71 11.98
CA GLY A 53 -10.27 15.63 12.92
C GLY A 53 -10.85 15.83 14.33
N ASN A 54 -11.48 16.96 14.62
CA ASN A 54 -11.96 17.32 15.96
C ASN A 54 -13.49 17.44 15.97
N THR A 55 -14.16 16.48 16.61
CA THR A 55 -15.63 16.44 16.66
C THR A 55 -16.25 17.65 17.37
N SER A 56 -15.57 18.21 18.38
CA SER A 56 -16.07 19.37 19.12
C SER A 56 -16.07 20.62 18.24
N GLU A 57 -14.99 20.83 17.47
CA GLU A 57 -14.91 21.95 16.52
C GLU A 57 -15.91 21.78 15.38
N ILE A 58 -16.03 20.56 14.83
CA ILE A 58 -17.05 20.28 13.81
C ILE A 58 -18.46 20.56 14.34
N CYS A 59 -18.81 20.06 15.53
CA CYS A 59 -20.14 20.31 16.09
C CYS A 59 -20.37 21.80 16.37
N ARG A 60 -19.34 22.53 16.84
CA ARG A 60 -19.41 23.98 17.04
C ARG A 60 -19.71 24.72 15.74
N TRP A 61 -19.00 24.38 14.67
CA TRP A 61 -19.25 24.94 13.33
C TRP A 61 -20.67 24.62 12.86
N ILE A 62 -21.10 23.36 12.94
CA ILE A 62 -22.44 22.92 12.52
C ILE A 62 -23.53 23.71 13.25
N ASN A 63 -23.48 23.79 14.58
CA ASN A 63 -24.49 24.48 15.38
C ASN A 63 -24.53 25.99 15.06
N THR A 64 -23.36 26.61 14.85
CA THR A 64 -23.26 28.03 14.46
C THR A 64 -23.91 28.28 13.09
N GLU A 65 -23.63 27.43 12.10
CA GLU A 65 -24.21 27.57 10.76
C GLU A 65 -25.72 27.27 10.74
N LEU A 66 -26.20 26.34 11.57
CA LEU A 66 -27.64 26.09 11.72
C LEU A 66 -28.35 27.30 12.33
N ASP A 67 -27.81 27.86 13.41
CA ASP A 67 -28.36 29.07 14.04
C ASP A 67 -28.40 30.24 13.06
N ASP A 68 -27.33 30.46 12.30
CA ASP A 68 -27.24 31.54 11.31
C ASP A 68 -28.21 31.32 10.14
N CYS A 69 -28.32 30.09 9.61
CA CYS A 69 -29.17 29.78 8.46
C CYS A 69 -30.67 29.88 8.79
N PHE A 70 -31.06 29.45 9.98
CA PHE A 70 -32.46 29.36 10.39
C PHE A 70 -32.86 30.45 11.39
N GLN A 71 -31.97 31.39 11.70
CA GLN A 71 -32.20 32.50 12.65
C GLN A 71 -32.71 32.02 14.02
N GLY A 72 -32.22 30.85 14.47
CA GLY A 72 -32.66 30.22 15.72
C GLY A 72 -34.09 29.65 15.70
N HIS A 73 -34.70 29.46 14.53
CA HIS A 73 -36.01 28.80 14.43
C HIS A 73 -35.90 27.29 14.70
N GLU A 74 -35.99 26.91 15.98
CA GLU A 74 -35.82 25.53 16.48
C GLU A 74 -36.58 24.47 15.66
N ARG A 75 -37.82 24.73 15.24
CA ARG A 75 -38.60 23.74 14.47
C ARG A 75 -38.00 23.45 13.09
N ASP A 76 -37.48 24.47 12.42
CA ASP A 76 -36.88 24.34 11.09
C ASP A 76 -35.50 23.69 11.20
N ILE A 77 -34.75 24.03 12.26
CA ILE A 77 -33.48 23.38 12.61
C ILE A 77 -33.71 21.89 12.91
N ASP A 78 -34.67 21.56 13.76
CA ASP A 78 -35.03 20.18 14.11
C ASP A 78 -35.41 19.36 12.87
N ALA A 79 -36.21 19.95 11.98
CA ALA A 79 -36.61 19.29 10.73
C ALA A 79 -35.39 19.02 9.84
N PHE A 80 -34.51 20.03 9.66
CA PHE A 80 -33.29 19.90 8.88
C PHE A 80 -32.33 18.85 9.47
N VAL A 81 -32.11 18.87 10.78
CA VAL A 81 -31.24 17.92 11.47
C VAL A 81 -31.78 16.50 11.29
N ARG A 82 -33.10 16.28 11.41
CA ARG A 82 -33.70 14.94 11.16
C ARG A 82 -33.48 14.44 9.74
N GLU A 83 -33.63 15.32 8.74
CA GLU A 83 -33.37 14.97 7.34
C GLU A 83 -31.89 14.61 7.12
N MET A 84 -30.99 15.43 7.65
CA MET A 84 -29.54 15.20 7.59
C MET A 84 -29.12 13.90 8.28
N GLU A 85 -29.66 13.61 9.47
CA GLU A 85 -29.44 12.35 10.18
C GLU A 85 -29.97 11.15 9.42
N SER A 86 -31.15 11.28 8.79
CA SER A 86 -31.74 10.24 7.96
C SER A 86 -30.85 9.95 6.75
N ALA A 87 -30.38 10.99 6.06
CA ALA A 87 -29.44 10.86 4.95
C ALA A 87 -28.11 10.22 5.40
N CYS A 88 -27.62 10.57 6.58
CA CYS A 88 -26.41 9.97 7.14
C CYS A 88 -26.59 8.47 7.40
N LYS A 89 -27.72 8.07 7.97
CA LYS A 89 -28.04 6.65 8.22
C LYS A 89 -28.17 5.84 6.93
N ASP A 90 -28.65 6.46 5.85
CA ASP A 90 -28.73 5.80 4.54
C ASP A 90 -27.37 5.73 3.84
N GLU A 91 -26.62 6.84 3.79
CA GLU A 91 -25.42 6.97 2.92
C GLU A 91 -24.10 6.54 3.58
N LEU A 92 -24.02 6.55 4.92
CA LEU A 92 -22.78 6.23 5.63
C LEU A 92 -22.71 4.74 5.95
N LEU A 93 -21.86 4.02 5.20
CA LEU A 93 -21.71 2.58 5.40
C LEU A 93 -21.07 2.26 6.78
N PRO A 94 -21.60 1.26 7.51
CA PRO A 94 -20.99 0.81 8.75
C PRO A 94 -19.62 0.16 8.48
N LEU A 95 -18.70 0.26 9.45
CA LEU A 95 -17.36 -0.34 9.31
C LEU A 95 -17.40 -1.86 9.11
N THR A 96 -18.48 -2.51 9.57
CA THR A 96 -18.72 -3.94 9.37
C THR A 96 -18.76 -4.35 7.89
N ASP A 97 -19.20 -3.45 7.01
CA ASP A 97 -19.25 -3.73 5.56
C ASP A 97 -17.84 -3.81 4.95
N PHE A 98 -16.84 -3.22 5.62
CA PHE A 98 -15.44 -3.19 5.20
C PHE A 98 -14.56 -4.26 5.87
N GLU A 99 -15.11 -5.15 6.71
CA GLU A 99 -14.32 -6.17 7.44
C GLU A 99 -13.47 -7.04 6.50
N TRP A 100 -14.01 -7.42 5.34
CA TRP A 100 -13.28 -8.21 4.35
C TRP A 100 -12.08 -7.48 3.75
N VAL A 101 -12.07 -6.15 3.77
CA VAL A 101 -10.98 -5.30 3.26
C VAL A 101 -9.91 -5.06 4.33
N LYS A 102 -10.10 -5.48 5.59
CA LYS A 102 -9.05 -5.39 6.62
C LYS A 102 -7.86 -6.30 6.35
N ASP A 103 -8.00 -7.31 5.51
CA ASP A 103 -6.85 -8.10 5.07
C ASP A 103 -5.86 -7.20 4.30
N LYS A 104 -4.57 -7.31 4.61
CA LYS A 104 -3.54 -6.39 4.06
C LYS A 104 -3.42 -6.47 2.54
N ARG A 105 -3.57 -7.67 1.97
CA ARG A 105 -3.47 -7.92 0.53
C ARG A 105 -4.72 -7.41 -0.19
N ILE A 106 -5.90 -7.71 0.34
CA ILE A 106 -7.17 -7.22 -0.17
C ILE A 106 -7.22 -5.68 -0.11
N CYS A 107 -6.83 -5.10 1.03
CA CYS A 107 -6.76 -3.66 1.23
C CYS A 107 -5.90 -2.98 0.16
N LEU A 108 -4.70 -3.51 -0.13
CA LEU A 108 -3.84 -2.97 -1.17
C LEU A 108 -4.49 -3.05 -2.54
N TRP A 109 -5.15 -4.18 -2.85
CA TRP A 109 -5.83 -4.38 -4.13
C TRP A 109 -6.98 -3.39 -4.32
N VAL A 110 -7.89 -3.27 -3.34
CA VAL A 110 -9.02 -2.32 -3.41
C VAL A 110 -8.51 -0.89 -3.49
N TRP A 111 -7.53 -0.53 -2.65
CA TRP A 111 -6.92 0.80 -2.66
C TRP A 111 -6.28 1.14 -4.01
N HIS A 112 -5.62 0.17 -4.65
CA HIS A 112 -5.05 0.37 -5.97
C HIS A 112 -6.11 0.58 -7.06
N ASN A 113 -7.22 -0.15 -7.02
CA ASN A 113 -8.27 -0.04 -8.04
C ASN A 113 -9.11 1.22 -7.90
N GLU A 114 -9.53 1.57 -6.68
CA GLU A 114 -10.50 2.64 -6.44
C GLU A 114 -9.87 4.02 -6.28
N ILE A 115 -8.71 4.08 -5.61
CA ILE A 115 -8.03 5.35 -5.31
C ILE A 115 -6.87 5.54 -6.28
N GLY A 116 -6.07 4.49 -6.46
CA GLY A 116 -4.93 4.47 -7.38
C GLY A 116 -3.77 5.35 -6.93
N TYR A 117 -2.55 4.83 -7.04
CA TYR A 117 -1.33 5.61 -6.88
C TYR A 117 -0.94 6.27 -8.22
N ARG A 118 -1.81 7.13 -8.76
CA ARG A 118 -1.43 7.94 -9.93
C ARG A 118 -0.74 9.22 -9.47
N ASN A 119 0.60 9.16 -9.39
CA ASN A 119 1.48 10.32 -9.41
C ASN A 119 1.12 11.48 -8.48
N ARG A 120 0.83 11.22 -7.20
CA ARG A 120 0.99 12.27 -6.19
C ARG A 120 2.48 12.39 -5.89
N ARG A 121 3.20 13.06 -6.80
CA ARG A 121 4.59 13.48 -6.57
C ARG A 121 4.58 14.21 -5.22
N ASN A 122 5.29 13.67 -4.23
CA ASN A 122 5.48 14.19 -2.86
C ASN A 122 4.60 13.58 -1.75
N GLU A 123 3.70 12.63 -2.01
CA GLU A 123 3.02 11.91 -0.91
C GLU A 123 3.75 10.61 -0.54
N THR A 124 3.98 10.40 0.76
CA THR A 124 4.51 9.14 1.28
C THR A 124 3.51 8.02 1.02
N PHE A 125 4.01 6.92 0.46
CA PHE A 125 3.18 5.73 0.23
C PHE A 125 2.56 5.25 1.55
N PRO A 126 1.22 5.10 1.62
CA PRO A 126 0.56 4.76 2.87
C PRO A 126 0.82 3.31 3.26
N GLY A 127 1.09 3.10 4.55
CA GLY A 127 1.09 1.77 5.15
C GLY A 127 -0.32 1.15 5.13
N HIS A 128 -0.48 -0.05 5.69
CA HIS A 128 -1.76 -0.75 5.69
C HIS A 128 -2.91 0.05 6.34
N SER A 129 -2.73 0.57 7.55
CA SER A 129 -3.74 1.39 8.22
C SER A 129 -4.11 2.63 7.40
N GLY A 130 -3.12 3.34 6.87
CA GLY A 130 -3.34 4.50 6.03
C GLY A 130 -4.11 4.19 4.74
N ARG A 131 -3.87 3.04 4.11
CA ARG A 131 -4.65 2.57 2.95
C ARG A 131 -6.10 2.28 3.33
N PHE A 132 -6.31 1.61 4.45
CA PHE A 132 -7.66 1.31 4.96
C PHE A 132 -8.43 2.60 5.28
N ASP A 133 -7.82 3.52 6.02
CA ASP A 133 -8.43 4.82 6.35
C ASP A 133 -8.75 5.64 5.10
N ALA A 134 -7.87 5.62 4.10
CA ALA A 134 -8.10 6.28 2.82
C ALA A 134 -9.30 5.67 2.07
N LEU A 135 -9.45 4.34 2.11
CA LEU A 135 -10.61 3.64 1.54
C LEU A 135 -11.91 4.04 2.23
N ILE A 136 -11.94 4.04 3.56
CA ILE A 136 -13.14 4.49 4.31
C ILE A 136 -13.49 5.93 3.91
N LYS A 137 -12.51 6.83 3.92
CA LYS A 137 -12.70 8.23 3.51
C LYS A 137 -13.17 8.37 2.06
N TYR A 138 -12.70 7.51 1.16
CA TYR A 138 -13.15 7.50 -0.23
C TYR A 138 -14.64 7.17 -0.32
N PHE A 139 -15.08 6.07 0.29
CA PHE A 139 -16.50 5.66 0.30
C PHE A 139 -17.39 6.67 1.04
N ASP A 140 -16.90 7.29 2.10
CA ASP A 140 -17.63 8.34 2.84
C ASP A 140 -17.87 9.58 1.98
N LYS A 141 -16.95 9.89 1.05
CA LYS A 141 -17.04 11.03 0.13
C LYS A 141 -17.85 10.75 -1.14
N LEU A 142 -18.16 9.49 -1.44
CA LEU A 142 -18.98 9.16 -2.62
C LEU A 142 -20.37 9.78 -2.50
N ASN A 143 -20.75 10.55 -3.50
CA ASN A 143 -22.02 11.27 -3.59
C ASN A 143 -23.13 10.37 -4.18
N CYS A 144 -23.41 9.24 -3.51
CA CYS A 144 -24.45 8.27 -3.89
C CYS A 144 -25.07 7.61 -2.65
N SER A 145 -26.20 6.92 -2.83
CA SER A 145 -26.90 6.21 -1.74
C SER A 145 -26.05 5.11 -1.13
N GLY A 146 -26.33 4.73 0.12
CA GLY A 146 -25.63 3.61 0.76
C GLY A 146 -25.83 2.30 0.00
N VAL A 147 -27.01 2.09 -0.58
CA VAL A 147 -27.27 0.94 -1.47
C VAL A 147 -26.25 0.91 -2.61
N ARG A 148 -26.04 2.03 -3.31
CA ARG A 148 -25.07 2.08 -4.41
C ARG A 148 -23.63 1.89 -3.94
N LYS A 149 -23.25 2.47 -2.80
CA LYS A 149 -21.91 2.24 -2.21
C LYS A 149 -21.68 0.78 -1.85
N LYS A 150 -22.71 0.12 -1.32
CA LYS A 150 -22.68 -1.30 -0.98
C LYS A 150 -22.58 -2.19 -2.22
N GLU A 151 -23.32 -1.88 -3.28
CA GLU A 151 -23.17 -2.54 -4.58
C GLU A 151 -21.72 -2.43 -5.09
N ILE A 152 -21.10 -1.25 -5.04
CA ILE A 152 -19.69 -1.07 -5.42
C ILE A 152 -18.78 -1.97 -4.58
N LEU A 153 -18.97 -2.02 -3.26
CA LEU A 153 -18.19 -2.91 -2.39
C LEU A 153 -18.40 -4.40 -2.71
N ASP A 154 -19.63 -4.80 -3.01
CA ASP A 154 -19.97 -6.19 -3.34
C ASP A 154 -19.44 -6.58 -4.72
N GLU A 155 -19.46 -5.66 -5.70
CA GLU A 155 -18.82 -5.80 -7.01
C GLU A 155 -17.31 -6.04 -6.84
N LEU A 156 -16.64 -5.21 -6.05
CA LEU A 156 -15.21 -5.35 -5.72
C LEU A 156 -14.90 -6.66 -5.01
N ARG A 157 -15.74 -7.07 -4.06
CA ARG A 157 -15.60 -8.36 -3.37
C ARG A 157 -15.74 -9.52 -4.34
N GLY A 158 -16.72 -9.46 -5.24
CA GLY A 158 -16.93 -10.47 -6.28
C GLY A 158 -15.76 -10.55 -7.25
N ASP A 159 -15.20 -9.40 -7.67
CA ASP A 159 -14.02 -9.35 -8.52
C ASP A 159 -12.78 -9.92 -7.84
N TRP A 160 -12.57 -9.60 -6.56
CA TRP A 160 -11.51 -10.21 -5.77
C TRP A 160 -11.67 -11.73 -5.72
N GLN A 161 -12.88 -12.24 -5.45
CA GLN A 161 -13.14 -13.68 -5.37
C GLN A 161 -12.90 -14.40 -6.71
N ARG A 162 -13.23 -13.77 -7.84
CA ARG A 162 -13.04 -14.35 -9.18
C ARG A 162 -11.59 -14.31 -9.65
N ASN A 163 -10.92 -13.17 -9.46
CA ASN A 163 -9.67 -12.86 -10.16
C ASN A 163 -8.46 -12.67 -9.22
N GLY A 164 -8.70 -12.14 -8.02
CA GLY A 164 -7.67 -11.76 -7.07
C GLY A 164 -7.31 -12.84 -6.05
N ASN A 165 -8.25 -13.74 -5.74
CA ASN A 165 -8.11 -14.83 -4.77
C ASN A 165 -7.25 -16.00 -5.29
N THR A 166 -6.14 -15.67 -5.93
CA THR A 166 -5.10 -16.61 -6.31
C THR A 166 -4.17 -16.85 -5.12
N PRO A 167 -3.62 -18.07 -4.95
CA PRO A 167 -2.65 -18.33 -3.89
C PRO A 167 -1.49 -17.35 -3.96
N ASP A 168 -1.12 -16.76 -2.82
CA ASP A 168 0.05 -15.87 -2.74
C ASP A 168 1.31 -16.69 -3.07
N PRO A 169 1.99 -16.39 -4.20
CA PRO A 169 3.18 -17.14 -4.62
C PRO A 169 4.37 -16.95 -3.67
N PHE A 170 4.31 -15.97 -2.77
CA PHE A 170 5.37 -15.61 -1.82
C PHE A 170 4.98 -15.92 -0.37
N ALA A 171 3.88 -16.64 -0.13
CA ALA A 171 3.34 -16.89 1.21
C ALA A 171 4.39 -17.50 2.17
N ASN A 172 5.17 -18.46 1.67
CA ASN A 172 6.13 -19.27 2.43
C ASN A 172 7.56 -18.70 2.46
N GLU A 173 7.80 -17.54 1.82
CA GLU A 173 9.15 -16.97 1.73
C GLU A 173 9.46 -16.10 2.96
N ASN A 174 10.74 -16.13 3.40
CA ASN A 174 11.21 -15.35 4.54
C ASN A 174 11.58 -13.90 4.14
N ALA A 175 11.82 -13.03 5.13
CA ALA A 175 12.09 -11.62 4.89
C ALA A 175 13.32 -11.36 4.00
N GLU A 176 14.39 -12.15 4.14
CA GLU A 176 15.60 -12.03 3.32
C GLU A 176 15.30 -12.31 1.84
N ILE A 177 14.55 -13.39 1.58
CA ILE A 177 14.12 -13.74 0.22
C ILE A 177 13.20 -12.67 -0.33
N ILE A 178 12.23 -12.18 0.43
CA ILE A 178 11.34 -11.08 0.02
C ILE A 178 12.16 -9.84 -0.35
N ASN A 179 13.16 -9.47 0.46
CA ASN A 179 14.04 -8.34 0.18
C ASN A 179 14.85 -8.54 -1.11
N TYR A 180 15.38 -9.75 -1.34
CA TYR A 180 16.04 -10.10 -2.59
C TYR A 180 15.10 -9.98 -3.79
N LEU A 181 13.90 -10.55 -3.70
CA LEU A 181 12.89 -10.55 -4.76
C LEU A 181 12.39 -9.14 -5.08
N TRP A 182 12.22 -8.31 -4.06
CA TRP A 182 11.91 -6.89 -4.22
C TRP A 182 13.00 -6.19 -5.04
N CYS A 183 14.25 -6.27 -4.59
CA CYS A 183 15.41 -5.67 -5.28
C CYS A 183 15.58 -6.18 -6.73
N TYR A 184 15.28 -7.46 -6.97
CA TYR A 184 15.26 -8.02 -8.32
C TYR A 184 14.13 -7.44 -9.17
N SER A 185 12.93 -7.29 -8.59
CA SER A 185 11.75 -6.77 -9.28
C SER A 185 11.88 -5.29 -9.68
N ILE A 186 12.64 -4.48 -8.92
CA ILE A 186 13.01 -3.11 -9.32
C ILE A 186 13.78 -3.10 -10.64
N LYS A 187 14.64 -4.10 -10.88
CA LYS A 187 15.50 -4.19 -12.07
C LYS A 187 14.77 -4.73 -13.30
N LEU A 188 13.55 -5.27 -13.14
CA LEU A 188 12.75 -5.74 -14.26
C LEU A 188 12.13 -4.54 -15.02
N HIS A 189 11.85 -4.75 -16.31
CA HIS A 189 11.40 -3.71 -17.23
C HIS A 189 10.12 -2.97 -16.77
N ASP A 190 9.27 -3.65 -16.00
CA ASP A 190 8.01 -3.10 -15.46
C ASP A 190 8.17 -2.42 -14.08
N ASN A 191 9.42 -2.07 -13.72
CA ASN A 191 9.85 -1.41 -12.48
C ASN A 191 8.75 -1.21 -11.43
N ILE A 192 8.67 -2.16 -10.49
CA ILE A 192 7.67 -2.21 -9.42
C ILE A 192 7.54 -0.89 -8.63
N THR A 193 8.60 -0.07 -8.56
CA THR A 193 8.58 1.21 -7.84
C THR A 193 7.73 2.29 -8.52
N ARG A 194 7.31 2.08 -9.76
CA ARG A 194 6.32 2.93 -10.44
C ARG A 194 4.92 2.82 -9.82
N TYR A 195 4.64 1.71 -9.14
CA TYR A 195 3.31 1.39 -8.61
C TYR A 195 3.27 1.36 -7.09
N PHE A 196 4.35 0.90 -6.45
CA PHE A 196 4.41 0.72 -5.01
C PHE A 196 5.73 1.19 -4.42
N SER A 197 5.68 1.86 -3.28
CA SER A 197 6.87 2.32 -2.55
C SER A 197 6.78 1.91 -1.07
N PRO A 198 7.05 0.64 -0.75
CA PRO A 198 6.86 0.09 0.59
C PRO A 198 7.68 0.85 1.64
N ILE A 199 7.09 1.08 2.81
CA ILE A 199 7.71 1.80 3.92
C ILE A 199 8.33 0.88 4.99
N SER A 200 8.10 -0.43 4.90
CA SER A 200 8.66 -1.45 5.80
C SER A 200 8.92 -2.77 5.06
N ASP A 201 9.67 -3.67 5.70
CA ASP A 201 9.96 -5.02 5.17
C ASP A 201 8.69 -5.87 5.02
N GLU A 202 7.76 -5.77 5.96
CA GLU A 202 6.44 -6.41 5.84
C GLU A 202 5.67 -5.85 4.63
N ASP A 203 5.76 -4.53 4.43
CA ASP A 203 5.10 -3.85 3.33
C ASP A 203 5.70 -4.23 1.97
N ARG A 204 6.99 -4.61 1.90
CA ARG A 204 7.61 -5.15 0.67
C ARG A 204 6.93 -6.44 0.23
N LYS A 205 6.62 -7.37 1.15
CA LYS A 205 5.91 -8.62 0.81
C LYS A 205 4.53 -8.30 0.24
N ILE A 206 3.81 -7.41 0.91
CA ILE A 206 2.45 -7.00 0.50
C ILE A 206 2.50 -6.31 -0.87
N CYS A 207 3.45 -5.41 -1.11
CA CYS A 207 3.61 -4.72 -2.39
C CYS A 207 4.07 -5.66 -3.51
N LEU A 208 4.94 -6.64 -3.23
CA LEU A 208 5.34 -7.65 -4.22
C LEU A 208 4.15 -8.52 -4.64
N THR A 209 3.33 -8.91 -3.67
CA THR A 209 2.08 -9.67 -3.91
C THR A 209 1.06 -8.80 -4.64
N GLY A 210 0.90 -7.54 -4.23
CA GLY A 210 0.02 -6.57 -4.90
C GLY A 210 0.45 -6.27 -6.34
N PHE A 211 1.75 -6.27 -6.64
CA PHE A 211 2.24 -6.18 -8.01
C PHE A 211 1.80 -7.39 -8.85
N TYR A 212 1.92 -8.58 -8.27
CA TYR A 212 1.43 -9.80 -8.89
C TYR A 212 -0.09 -9.79 -9.10
N ASP A 213 -0.87 -9.27 -8.16
CA ASP A 213 -2.33 -9.28 -8.25
C ASP A 213 -2.91 -8.15 -9.12
N CYS A 214 -2.38 -6.94 -8.98
CA CYS A 214 -2.96 -5.73 -9.56
C CYS A 214 -2.33 -5.36 -10.92
N ILE A 215 -1.02 -5.52 -11.06
CA ILE A 215 -0.28 -5.01 -12.23
C ILE A 215 -0.12 -6.08 -13.29
N LEU A 216 0.14 -7.32 -12.87
CA LEU A 216 0.22 -8.47 -13.77
C LEU A 216 -1.19 -8.97 -14.11
N ASN A 217 -1.91 -8.18 -14.88
CA ASN A 217 -3.33 -8.37 -15.20
C ASN A 217 -3.65 -9.51 -16.18
N THR A 218 -2.66 -10.31 -16.59
CA THR A 218 -2.85 -11.44 -17.53
C THR A 218 -2.11 -12.68 -17.01
N PRO A 219 -2.66 -13.90 -17.21
CA PRO A 219 -2.00 -15.13 -16.80
C PRO A 219 -0.57 -15.26 -17.32
N GLU A 220 -0.33 -14.85 -18.57
CA GLU A 220 0.98 -14.94 -19.22
C GLU A 220 2.02 -14.04 -18.55
N LYS A 221 1.63 -12.81 -18.17
CA LYS A 221 2.50 -11.91 -17.40
C LYS A 221 2.82 -12.47 -16.03
N LYS A 222 1.82 -13.03 -15.34
CA LYS A 222 1.99 -13.69 -14.04
C LYS A 222 2.96 -14.86 -14.13
N GLU A 223 2.76 -15.75 -15.10
CA GLU A 223 3.62 -16.91 -15.31
C GLU A 223 5.05 -16.51 -15.68
N LEU A 224 5.21 -15.56 -16.62
CA LEU A 224 6.52 -15.06 -17.02
C LEU A 224 7.28 -14.45 -15.84
N PHE A 225 6.60 -13.65 -15.02
CA PHE A 225 7.18 -13.06 -13.81
C PHE A 225 7.63 -14.12 -12.81
N LEU A 226 6.76 -15.10 -12.51
CA LEU A 226 7.10 -16.21 -11.62
C LEU A 226 8.26 -17.04 -12.14
N LYS A 227 8.33 -17.30 -13.45
CA LYS A 227 9.45 -18.01 -14.09
C LYS A 227 10.76 -17.27 -13.89
N LYS A 228 10.78 -15.95 -14.12
CA LYS A 228 11.97 -15.10 -13.91
C LYS A 228 12.40 -15.08 -12.45
N ILE A 229 11.45 -14.89 -11.54
CA ILE A 229 11.73 -14.87 -10.10
C ILE A 229 12.27 -16.21 -9.61
N LYS A 230 11.63 -17.34 -9.96
CA LYS A 230 12.08 -18.67 -9.54
C LYS A 230 13.49 -18.97 -10.04
N SER A 231 13.80 -18.62 -11.29
CA SER A 231 15.14 -18.76 -11.86
C SER A 231 16.18 -17.90 -11.12
N ALA A 232 15.83 -16.64 -10.81
CA ALA A 232 16.71 -15.73 -10.07
C ALA A 232 16.98 -16.22 -8.65
N LEU A 233 15.93 -16.69 -7.96
CA LEU A 233 16.00 -17.23 -6.60
C LEU A 233 16.86 -18.50 -6.54
N SER A 234 16.67 -19.44 -7.47
CA SER A 234 17.50 -20.64 -7.57
C SER A 234 18.98 -20.28 -7.75
N SER A 235 19.26 -19.33 -8.64
CA SER A 235 20.63 -18.83 -8.87
C SER A 235 21.20 -18.15 -7.62
N HIS A 236 20.39 -17.41 -6.87
CA HIS A 236 20.83 -16.76 -5.63
C HIS A 236 21.16 -17.78 -4.55
N LYS A 237 20.27 -18.75 -4.30
CA LYS A 237 20.49 -19.86 -3.35
C LYS A 237 21.72 -20.68 -3.71
N HIS A 238 21.95 -20.95 -4.99
CA HIS A 238 23.17 -21.62 -5.46
C HIS A 238 24.43 -20.82 -5.15
N ARG A 239 24.42 -19.49 -5.40
CA ARG A 239 25.55 -18.60 -5.08
C ARG A 239 25.83 -18.52 -3.59
N GLU A 240 24.80 -18.45 -2.74
CA GLU A 240 24.98 -18.45 -1.29
C GLU A 240 25.56 -19.77 -0.78
N LYS A 241 25.05 -20.90 -1.29
CA LYS A 241 25.59 -22.23 -0.94
C LYS A 241 27.04 -22.39 -1.39
N ALA A 242 27.38 -21.94 -2.59
CA ALA A 242 28.75 -21.97 -3.09
C ALA A 242 29.67 -21.02 -2.30
N GLY A 243 29.17 -19.85 -1.88
CA GLY A 243 29.92 -18.83 -1.16
C GLY A 243 30.35 -19.21 0.27
N LYS A 244 29.73 -20.21 0.90
CA LYS A 244 30.09 -20.70 2.25
C LYS A 244 31.43 -21.47 2.32
N GLY A 245 32.16 -21.59 1.20
CA GLY A 245 33.50 -22.21 1.14
C GLY A 245 34.29 -21.92 -0.13
N ASN A 246 33.65 -21.41 -1.19
CA ASN A 246 34.30 -21.09 -2.46
C ASN A 246 34.26 -19.59 -2.75
N ILE A 247 35.41 -19.01 -3.08
CA ILE A 247 35.52 -17.62 -3.55
C ILE A 247 35.40 -17.62 -5.07
N ASN A 248 34.36 -16.97 -5.60
CA ASN A 248 34.22 -16.81 -7.05
C ASN A 248 35.23 -15.76 -7.54
N LYS A 249 36.35 -16.21 -8.11
CA LYS A 249 37.42 -15.35 -8.63
C LYS A 249 37.27 -15.21 -10.14
N ARG A 250 37.01 -14.00 -10.63
CA ARG A 250 37.18 -13.66 -12.04
C ARG A 250 38.66 -13.40 -12.31
N PHE A 251 39.33 -14.32 -12.98
CA PHE A 251 40.67 -14.11 -13.51
C PHE A 251 40.62 -14.23 -15.04
N LEU A 252 41.44 -13.43 -15.73
CA LEU A 252 41.57 -13.49 -17.17
C LEU A 252 42.61 -14.54 -17.52
N LEU A 253 42.22 -15.53 -18.33
CA LEU A 253 43.12 -16.47 -18.98
C LEU A 253 43.39 -15.98 -20.40
N SER A 254 44.63 -16.16 -20.89
CA SER A 254 44.89 -16.02 -22.33
C SER A 254 44.12 -17.09 -23.09
N LEU A 255 43.73 -16.79 -24.33
CA LEU A 255 43.01 -17.73 -25.20
C LEU A 255 43.77 -19.05 -25.39
N GLU A 256 45.11 -18.96 -25.50
CA GLU A 256 45.96 -20.15 -25.61
C GLU A 256 45.90 -21.05 -24.38
N ASN A 257 45.93 -20.46 -23.17
CA ASN A 257 45.84 -21.22 -21.93
C ASN A 257 44.43 -21.75 -21.67
N ASP A 258 43.40 -21.06 -22.15
CA ASP A 258 42.02 -21.56 -22.12
C ASP A 258 41.86 -22.82 -22.97
N ASN A 259 42.43 -22.83 -24.19
CA ASN A 259 42.41 -24.00 -25.07
C ASN A 259 43.16 -25.18 -24.43
N LYS A 260 44.39 -24.97 -23.94
CA LYS A 260 45.16 -26.02 -23.24
C LYS A 260 44.39 -26.58 -22.04
N LEU A 261 43.73 -25.72 -21.28
CA LEU A 261 42.92 -26.12 -20.13
C LEU A 261 41.71 -26.95 -20.56
N ASN A 262 40.99 -26.56 -21.61
CA ASN A 262 39.87 -27.33 -22.14
C ASN A 262 40.30 -28.69 -22.70
N ASP A 263 41.46 -28.78 -23.34
CA ASP A 263 42.02 -30.05 -23.83
C ASP A 263 42.31 -31.01 -22.67
N MET A 264 42.97 -30.52 -21.61
CA MET A 264 43.25 -31.30 -20.40
C MET A 264 41.96 -31.75 -19.67
N ILE A 265 40.95 -30.88 -19.61
CA ILE A 265 39.65 -31.22 -19.02
C ILE A 265 38.94 -32.31 -19.82
N SER A 266 39.00 -32.22 -21.15
CA SER A 266 38.34 -33.17 -22.07
C SER A 266 38.89 -34.59 -21.92
N SER A 267 40.17 -34.73 -21.57
CA SER A 267 40.79 -36.02 -21.31
C SER A 267 40.40 -36.68 -19.98
N GLU A 268 39.91 -35.92 -19.01
CA GLU A 268 39.71 -36.39 -17.64
C GLU A 268 38.26 -36.44 -17.17
N ASN A 269 37.30 -36.01 -18.00
CA ASN A 269 35.87 -35.98 -17.69
C ASN A 269 35.53 -35.35 -16.33
N MET A 270 36.27 -34.29 -15.97
CA MET A 270 36.08 -33.51 -14.74
C MET A 270 35.46 -32.15 -15.05
N LYS A 271 34.79 -31.54 -14.05
CA LYS A 271 34.37 -30.14 -14.20
C LYS A 271 35.59 -29.24 -14.11
N ARG A 272 35.56 -28.15 -14.88
CA ARG A 272 36.64 -27.16 -14.95
C ARG A 272 37.08 -26.63 -13.59
N ASP A 273 36.14 -26.32 -12.71
CA ASP A 273 36.43 -25.82 -11.36
C ASP A 273 37.14 -26.88 -10.50
N ASP A 274 36.71 -28.14 -10.60
CA ASP A 274 37.33 -29.26 -9.86
C ASP A 274 38.76 -29.51 -10.35
N PHE A 275 38.97 -29.47 -11.66
CA PHE A 275 40.29 -29.61 -12.27
C PHE A 275 41.24 -28.48 -11.87
N MET A 276 40.77 -27.22 -11.87
CA MET A 276 41.56 -26.07 -11.44
C MET A 276 41.93 -26.15 -9.95
N ASN A 277 40.99 -26.53 -9.09
CA ASN A 277 41.30 -26.72 -7.67
C ASN A 277 42.31 -27.86 -7.45
N ARG A 278 42.22 -28.95 -8.22
CA ARG A 278 43.19 -30.04 -8.19
C ARG A 278 44.59 -29.58 -8.61
N LEU A 279 44.70 -28.86 -9.73
CA LEU A 279 45.98 -28.30 -10.20
C LEU A 279 46.63 -27.39 -9.16
N ILE A 280 45.84 -26.54 -8.50
CA ILE A 280 46.33 -25.65 -7.45
C ILE A 280 46.85 -26.46 -6.25
N ALA A 281 46.10 -27.49 -5.82
CA ALA A 281 46.50 -28.36 -4.72
C ALA A 281 47.78 -29.14 -5.03
N GLU A 282 47.86 -29.77 -6.21
CA GLU A 282 49.04 -30.50 -6.65
C GLU A 282 50.28 -29.60 -6.73
N GLU A 283 50.15 -28.41 -7.31
CA GLU A 283 51.26 -27.47 -7.44
C GLU A 283 51.70 -26.91 -6.08
N HIS A 284 50.75 -26.69 -5.16
CA HIS A 284 51.07 -26.30 -3.79
C HIS A 284 51.90 -27.38 -3.08
N GLU A 285 51.47 -28.64 -3.14
CA GLU A 285 52.21 -29.74 -2.52
C GLU A 285 53.59 -29.94 -3.13
N ARG A 286 53.72 -29.88 -4.47
CA ARG A 286 55.03 -29.91 -5.14
C ARG A 286 55.97 -28.82 -4.62
N ARG A 287 55.47 -27.59 -4.47
CA ARG A 287 56.28 -26.46 -3.97
C ARG A 287 56.64 -26.60 -2.50
N LYS A 288 55.77 -27.19 -1.69
CA LYS A 288 56.02 -27.47 -0.27
C LYS A 288 57.13 -28.51 -0.10
N VAL A 289 57.03 -29.66 -0.77
CA VAL A 289 58.08 -30.70 -0.79
C VAL A 289 59.41 -30.13 -1.23
N ARG A 290 59.43 -29.30 -2.29
CA ARG A 290 60.66 -28.67 -2.80
C ARG A 290 61.31 -27.72 -1.79
N LYS A 291 60.52 -26.99 -1.00
CA LYS A 291 61.00 -26.10 0.07
C LYS A 291 61.57 -26.89 1.26
N ASP A 292 60.97 -28.02 1.60
CA ASP A 292 61.42 -28.86 2.72
C ASP A 292 62.68 -29.66 2.36
N SER A 293 62.91 -29.97 1.09
CA SER A 293 64.16 -30.57 0.59
C SER A 293 65.34 -29.60 0.42
N LEU A 294 65.12 -28.30 0.68
CA LEU A 294 66.14 -27.23 0.62
C LEU A 294 66.49 -26.67 2.00
N LYS A 295 65.97 -27.29 3.08
CA LYS A 295 66.36 -27.06 4.48
C LYS A 295 67.17 -28.25 4.99
#